data_AF-A0A437M1L3-F1
#
_entry.id   AF-A0A437M1L3-F1
#
_cell.length_a   1.000
_cell.length_b   1.000
_cell.length_c   1.000
_cell.angle_alpha   90.00
_cell.angle_beta   90.00
_cell.angle_gamma   90.00
#
_symmetry.space_group_name_H-M   'P 1'
#
loop_
_entity.id
_entity.type
_entity.pdbx_description
1 polymer ?
#
loop_
_entity_poly.entity_id
_entity_poly.type
_entity_poly.pdbx_seq_one_letter_code
_entity_poly.pdbx_strand_id
1 'polypeptide(L)'
;MGKAQSQTLEAWFRRKYSLPPNDPRFLSATVEMIEADFWMHQYADGKAGSEEFEDGDFDLAAEIRRAEEEGEAAEAARAAAAATPPEDWEDLPS
;
A
#
# COMPACT_ATOMS: atom_id res chain seq x y z
N MET A 1 -26.17 -23.96 15.21
CA MET A 1 -25.80 -23.41 13.89
C MET A 1 -25.59 -21.88 13.85
N GLY A 2 -26.18 -21.05 14.71
CA GLY A 2 -26.17 -19.57 14.53
C GLY A 2 -24.89 -18.81 14.91
N LYS A 3 -23.94 -19.40 15.65
CA LYS A 3 -22.72 -18.70 16.11
C LYS A 3 -21.62 -18.58 15.05
N ALA A 4 -21.63 -19.43 14.02
CA ALA A 4 -20.60 -19.41 12.97
C ALA A 4 -20.82 -18.29 11.95
N GLN A 5 -22.08 -17.89 11.71
CA GLN A 5 -22.41 -16.83 10.75
C GLN A 5 -22.34 -15.42 11.35
N SER A 6 -22.22 -15.27 12.67
CA SER A 6 -22.18 -13.95 13.31
C SER A 6 -20.85 -13.20 13.14
N GLN A 7 -19.84 -13.83 12.53
CA GLN A 7 -18.51 -13.25 12.29
C GLN A 7 -18.19 -13.01 10.80
N THR A 8 -19.15 -13.12 9.89
CA THR A 8 -18.91 -12.85 8.47
C THR A 8 -19.10 -11.38 8.11
N LEU A 9 -18.45 -10.92 7.04
CA LEU A 9 -18.61 -9.57 6.50
C LEU A 9 -20.07 -9.27 6.12
N GLU A 10 -20.77 -10.25 5.54
CA GLU A 10 -22.21 -10.13 5.22
C GLU A 10 -23.07 -9.89 6.47
N ALA A 11 -22.79 -10.60 7.57
CA ALA A 11 -23.52 -10.42 8.82
C ALA A 11 -23.19 -9.07 9.47
N TRP A 12 -21.94 -8.58 9.34
CA TRP A 12 -21.59 -7.22 9.74
C TRP A 12 -22.35 -6.18 8.91
N PHE A 13 -22.32 -6.28 7.58
CA PHE A 13 -22.95 -5.33 6.66
C PHE A 13 -24.46 -5.21 6.91
N ARG A 14 -25.14 -6.36 7.03
CA ARG A 14 -26.56 -6.38 7.37
C ARG A 14 -26.87 -5.76 8.72
N ARG A 15 -25.98 -5.89 9.72
CA ARG A 15 -26.17 -5.26 11.03
C ARG A 15 -25.91 -3.75 10.98
N LYS A 16 -24.85 -3.30 10.31
CA LYS A 16 -24.49 -1.88 10.14
C LYS A 16 -25.66 -1.09 9.53
N TYR A 17 -26.34 -1.69 8.54
CA TYR A 17 -27.45 -1.05 7.82
C TYR A 17 -28.86 -1.55 8.21
N SER A 18 -28.97 -2.40 9.24
CA SER A 18 -30.26 -2.99 9.68
C SER A 18 -31.06 -3.68 8.56
N LEU A 19 -30.39 -4.47 7.72
CA LEU A 19 -30.98 -5.12 6.54
C LEU A 19 -31.45 -6.56 6.86
N PRO A 20 -32.71 -6.92 6.54
CA PRO A 20 -33.13 -8.32 6.57
C PRO A 20 -32.40 -9.15 5.50
N PRO A 21 -32.36 -10.49 5.61
CA PRO A 21 -31.61 -11.36 4.69
C PRO A 21 -32.10 -11.30 3.23
N ASN A 22 -33.33 -10.84 3.02
CA ASN A 22 -33.98 -10.73 1.72
C ASN A 22 -34.06 -9.28 1.21
N ASP A 23 -33.38 -8.33 1.87
CA ASP A 23 -33.36 -6.94 1.39
C ASP A 23 -32.68 -6.87 0.02
N PRO A 24 -33.31 -6.26 -1.00
CA PRO A 24 -32.71 -6.14 -2.33
C PRO A 24 -31.31 -5.51 -2.31
N ARG A 25 -31.04 -4.55 -1.42
CA ARG A 25 -29.74 -3.88 -1.32
C ARG A 25 -28.64 -4.82 -0.84
N PHE A 26 -28.97 -5.76 0.05
CA PHE A 26 -28.04 -6.79 0.48
C PHE A 26 -27.84 -7.83 -0.62
N LEU A 27 -28.91 -8.27 -1.28
CA LEU A 27 -28.84 -9.28 -2.34
C LEU A 27 -28.14 -8.77 -3.61
N SER A 28 -28.17 -7.46 -3.88
CA SER A 28 -27.47 -6.83 -4.98
C SER A 28 -26.02 -6.46 -4.65
N ALA A 29 -25.62 -6.50 -3.37
CA ALA A 29 -24.27 -6.16 -2.97
C ALA A 29 -23.31 -7.29 -3.35
N THR A 30 -22.22 -6.95 -4.02
CA THR A 30 -21.13 -7.92 -4.25
C THR A 30 -20.28 -8.08 -3.00
N VAL A 31 -19.52 -9.16 -2.94
CA VAL A 31 -18.60 -9.42 -1.81
C VAL A 31 -17.57 -8.30 -1.70
N GLU A 32 -17.04 -7.83 -2.83
CA GLU A 32 -16.04 -6.75 -2.88
C GLU A 32 -16.62 -5.42 -2.37
N MET A 33 -17.87 -5.12 -2.67
CA MET A 33 -18.55 -3.93 -2.13
C MET A 33 -18.68 -4.00 -0.62
N ILE A 34 -19.07 -5.16 -0.09
CA ILE A 34 -19.21 -5.38 1.34
C ILE A 34 -17.84 -5.28 2.04
N GLU A 35 -16.79 -5.83 1.44
CA GLU A 35 -15.42 -5.78 1.98
C GLU A 35 -14.85 -4.35 1.94
N ALA A 36 -15.01 -3.63 0.83
CA ALA A 36 -14.55 -2.26 0.72
C ALA A 36 -15.22 -1.35 1.76
N ASP A 37 -16.52 -1.50 1.95
CA ASP A 37 -17.29 -0.76 2.95
C ASP A 37 -16.86 -1.12 4.39
N PHE A 38 -16.59 -2.41 4.64
CA PHE A 38 -16.05 -2.88 5.91
C PHE A 38 -14.73 -2.20 6.25
N TRP A 39 -13.75 -2.24 5.35
CA TRP A 39 -12.43 -1.64 5.60
C TRP A 39 -12.48 -0.12 5.67
N MET A 40 -13.31 0.53 4.85
CA MET A 40 -13.52 1.97 4.95
C MET A 40 -13.99 2.35 6.35
N HIS A 41 -15.02 1.68 6.88
CA HIS A 41 -15.49 1.94 8.24
C HIS A 41 -14.45 1.55 9.30
N GLN A 42 -13.71 0.48 9.11
CA GLN A 42 -12.70 0.02 10.07
C GLN A 42 -11.54 1.02 10.25
N TYR A 43 -11.15 1.73 9.19
CA TYR A 43 -10.07 2.71 9.23
C TYR A 43 -10.53 4.17 9.38
N ALA A 44 -11.73 4.52 8.87
CA ALA A 44 -12.27 5.87 8.99
C ALA A 44 -12.98 6.10 10.33
N ASP A 45 -13.76 5.13 10.81
CA ASP A 45 -14.49 5.24 12.09
C ASP A 45 -13.73 4.61 13.26
N GLY A 46 -12.82 3.68 12.97
CA GLY A 46 -12.07 2.94 13.98
C GLY A 46 -10.82 3.68 14.46
N LYS A 47 -10.44 3.42 15.71
CA LYS A 47 -9.18 3.89 16.32
C LYS A 47 -7.90 3.37 15.65
N ALA A 48 -8.00 2.57 14.58
CA ALA A 48 -6.85 2.02 13.88
C ALA A 48 -5.90 3.09 13.32
N GLY A 49 -6.42 4.30 13.02
CA GLY A 49 -5.59 5.45 12.64
C GLY A 49 -4.99 6.26 13.81
N SER A 50 -5.23 5.85 15.06
CA SER A 50 -4.74 6.55 16.26
C SER A 50 -3.62 5.82 17.01
N GLU A 51 -3.30 4.59 16.59
CA GLU A 51 -2.13 3.88 17.10
C GLU A 51 -0.92 4.27 16.22
N GLU A 52 -0.07 5.12 16.78
CA GLU A 52 1.28 5.33 16.26
C GLU A 52 2.11 4.09 16.61
N PHE A 53 2.61 3.40 15.58
CA PHE A 53 3.56 2.32 15.75
C PHE A 53 4.95 2.85 15.42
N GLU A 54 5.84 2.83 16.41
CA GLU A 54 7.26 3.08 16.18
C GLU A 54 7.91 1.81 15.64
N ASP A 55 8.61 1.93 14.51
CA ASP A 55 9.50 0.87 14.03
C ASP A 55 10.81 0.91 14.83
N GLY A 56 10.98 -0.06 15.73
CA GLY A 56 12.17 -0.15 16.58
C GLY A 56 13.47 -0.45 15.82
N ASP A 57 13.37 -0.92 14.58
CA ASP A 57 14.52 -1.21 13.72
C ASP A 57 14.90 -0.03 12.81
N PHE A 58 14.07 1.03 12.75
CA PHE A 58 14.31 2.19 11.90
C PHE A 58 15.24 3.22 12.57
N ASP A 59 16.47 3.34 12.05
CA ASP A 59 17.43 4.39 12.43
C ASP A 59 17.45 5.51 11.38
N LEU A 60 16.77 6.63 11.69
CA LEU A 60 16.69 7.78 10.81
C LEU A 60 18.06 8.35 10.42
N ALA A 61 19.03 8.36 11.34
CA ALA A 61 20.35 8.92 11.07
C ALA A 61 21.14 8.04 10.10
N ALA A 62 21.03 6.71 10.26
CA ALA A 62 21.63 5.75 9.35
C ALA A 62 21.03 5.84 7.94
N GLU A 63 19.71 6.02 7.82
CA GLU A 63 19.02 6.10 6.54
C GLU A 63 19.32 7.41 5.79
N ILE A 64 19.39 8.55 6.51
CA ILE A 64 19.83 9.83 5.92
C ILE A 64 21.24 9.71 5.35
N ARG A 65 22.18 9.14 6.12
CA ARG A 65 23.55 8.95 5.65
C ARG A 65 23.61 8.05 4.40
N ARG A 66 22.84 6.96 4.39
CA ARG A 66 22.75 6.06 3.23
C ARG A 66 22.25 6.79 1.98
N ALA A 67 21.24 7.64 2.13
CA ALA A 67 20.69 8.42 1.03
C ALA A 67 21.70 9.44 0.46
N GLU A 68 22.50 10.07 1.33
CA GLU A 68 23.57 10.98 0.90
C GLU A 68 24.67 10.23 0.12
N GLU A 69 25.15 9.09 0.65
CA GLU A 69 26.16 8.25 0.00
C GLU A 69 25.70 7.74 -1.38
N GLU A 70 24.43 7.32 -1.49
CA GLU A 70 23.84 6.89 -2.75
C GLU A 70 23.72 8.04 -3.76
N GLY A 71 23.38 9.24 -3.28
CA GLY A 71 23.32 10.46 -4.09
C GLY A 71 24.68 10.85 -4.66
N GLU A 72 25.72 10.87 -3.84
CA GLU A 72 27.09 11.15 -4.27
C GLU A 72 27.60 10.10 -5.29
N ALA A 73 27.31 8.81 -5.04
CA ALA A 73 27.66 7.75 -5.98
C ALA A 73 26.95 7.90 -7.33
N ALA A 74 25.67 8.29 -7.33
CA ALA A 74 24.91 8.54 -8.54
C ALA A 74 25.44 9.75 -9.33
N GLU A 75 25.83 10.83 -8.65
CA GLU A 75 26.45 11.99 -9.28
C GLU A 75 27.80 11.62 -9.89
N ALA A 76 28.65 10.90 -9.16
CA ALA A 76 29.94 10.44 -9.64
C ALA A 76 29.79 9.52 -10.86
N ALA A 77 28.82 8.59 -10.85
CA ALA A 77 28.52 7.72 -11.99
C ALA A 77 28.05 8.53 -13.22
N ARG A 78 27.22 9.56 -13.02
CA ARG A 78 26.76 10.44 -14.09
C ARG A 78 27.89 11.28 -14.68
N ALA A 79 28.78 11.80 -13.82
CA ALA A 79 29.97 12.53 -14.25
C ALA A 79 30.93 11.63 -15.05
N ALA A 80 31.15 10.39 -14.60
CA ALA A 80 31.96 9.40 -15.31
C ALA A 80 31.35 9.06 -16.67
N ALA A 81 30.02 8.86 -16.75
CA ALA A 81 29.32 8.62 -18.01
C ALA A 81 29.40 9.82 -18.98
N ALA A 82 29.41 11.04 -18.47
CA ALA A 82 29.59 12.25 -19.28
C ALA A 82 31.04 12.47 -19.74
N ALA A 83 32.02 11.92 -19.01
CA ALA A 83 33.44 12.00 -19.35
C ALA A 83 33.88 10.91 -20.36
N THR A 84 33.10 9.85 -20.54
CA THR A 84 33.29 8.89 -21.63
C THR A 84 32.81 9.55 -22.92
N PRO A 85 33.72 9.83 -23.89
CA PRO A 85 33.27 10.28 -25.20
C PRO A 85 32.35 9.19 -25.79
N PRO A 86 31.25 9.54 -26.47
CA PRO A 86 30.45 8.54 -27.14
C PRO A 86 31.39 7.73 -28.04
N GLU A 87 31.35 6.39 -27.95
CA GLU A 87 32.01 5.57 -28.96
C GLU A 87 31.47 6.01 -30.32
N ASP A 88 32.37 6.48 -31.18
CA ASP A 88 32.02 6.84 -32.54
C ASP A 88 31.64 5.54 -33.24
N TRP A 89 30.33 5.33 -33.38
CA TRP A 89 29.74 4.15 -34.01
C TRP A 89 30.18 4.01 -35.48
N GLU A 90 30.88 5.00 -36.04
CA GLU A 90 31.52 5.00 -37.35
C GLU A 90 32.86 4.21 -37.40
N ASP A 91 33.48 3.89 -36.25
CA ASP A 91 34.79 3.20 -36.17
C ASP A 91 34.68 1.67 -35.93
N LEU A 92 33.47 1.11 -35.92
CA LEU A 92 33.27 -0.34 -35.84
C LEU A 92 33.53 -0.99 -37.22
N PRO A 93 34.34 -2.06 -37.30
CA PRO A 93 34.54 -2.77 -38.57
C PRO A 93 33.22 -3.36 -39.07
N SER A 94 32.81 -2.94 -40.26
CA SER A 94 31.63 -3.42 -41.00
C SER A 94 31.61 -4.93 -41.24
#